data_AF-A0A2E8K7S1-F1
#
_entry.id   AF-A0A2E8K7S1-F1
#
_cell.length_a   1.000
_cell.length_b   1.000
_cell.length_c   1.000
_cell.angle_alpha   90.00
_cell.angle_beta   90.00
_cell.angle_gamma   90.00
#
_symmetry.space_group_name_H-M   'P 1'
#
loop_
_entity.id
_entity.type
_entity.pdbx_description
1 polymer ?
#
loop_
_entity_poly.entity_id
_entity_poly.type
_entity_poly.pdbx_seq_one_letter_code
_entity_poly.pdbx_strand_id
1 'polypeptide(L)'
;MDLFSITIAVSILIYIIIGSYAGRSVKKLEDYFVAGRQAPTLLILGTLVASVMSTSIFMGEAAFTYDGQFGAYMLFPGIAVTGYMLGALFFGVYIRRSRVPTVADYFGHRFQSRRIQQFAGFTIILGLGGYLLIVTQGAALLLSDLMGLPFVASLIIAWFSYTLFTMYAGSKGVIITDTLMFLLFMTATVFFVAYIVEGFGGIGTAITDMAQLEGKAGIASWTGIVGEGTEWSTPLDYVIWAVVMDIAWALVYAVGPWQASRHLMARDEHVVLRAAILACFCVIVLQMLVYGVGGLMNLAKVDITPSETVLIWAAKSMVPELLGALLLAGIVAAALSSASTFLSLVGFSISNDIGSKPLALTVNASRKIMLITSLIVLVCCYFFPPNIFWFMLFIGTVFASSWGPVGLMSIWSKRITKDAAFWGMFSGFFMNVIPATIDYLGIYHMPEYYPAVIGTLASIAVILFVSARGKVSREEKCYRLRLHRTPPTDIDRTKTLITLLAPLGLIVYGIIMPLLLLQYYVIPYQIGTGEILPDGSVNWATGEALITLTVFMLHVPLALMAMKVIWDRYNPQTKSNQKILLRAHWKERTAQR
;
A
#
# COMPACT_ATOMS: atom_id res chain seq x y z
N MET A 1 -27.17 20.53 10.84
CA MET A 1 -26.07 19.58 10.61
C MET A 1 -25.07 19.79 11.72
N ASP A 2 -24.62 18.72 12.37
CA ASP A 2 -23.55 18.81 13.38
C ASP A 2 -22.20 19.17 12.73
N LEU A 3 -21.22 19.57 13.54
CA LEU A 3 -19.90 19.99 13.03
C LEU A 3 -19.23 18.88 12.21
N PHE A 4 -19.43 17.62 12.60
CA PHE A 4 -18.94 16.44 11.90
C PHE A 4 -19.46 16.38 10.47
N SER A 5 -20.79 16.40 10.28
CA SER A 5 -21.40 16.32 8.95
C SER A 5 -21.00 17.51 8.07
N ILE A 6 -20.91 18.72 8.65
CA ILE A 6 -20.48 19.91 7.92
C ILE A 6 -19.03 19.76 7.45
N THR A 7 -18.11 19.37 8.33
CA THR A 7 -16.68 19.23 8.02
C THR A 7 -16.46 18.20 6.91
N ILE A 8 -17.17 17.08 6.98
CA ILE A 8 -17.12 16.02 5.95
C ILE A 8 -17.72 16.50 4.63
N ALA A 9 -18.89 17.14 4.65
CA ALA A 9 -19.52 17.64 3.43
C ALA A 9 -18.63 18.68 2.73
N VAL A 10 -18.01 19.58 3.51
CA VAL A 10 -17.07 20.58 3.01
C VAL A 10 -15.82 19.92 2.43
N SER A 11 -15.23 18.93 3.11
CA SER A 11 -14.03 18.25 2.61
C SER A 11 -14.31 17.51 1.30
N ILE A 12 -15.42 16.78 1.21
CA ILE A 12 -15.87 16.10 -0.01
C ILE A 12 -16.05 17.12 -1.15
N LEU A 13 -16.73 18.23 -0.87
CA LEU A 13 -16.96 19.28 -1.87
C LEU A 13 -15.64 19.88 -2.39
N ILE A 14 -14.69 20.14 -1.48
CA ILE A 14 -13.34 20.62 -1.84
C ILE A 14 -12.65 19.63 -2.78
N TYR A 15 -12.68 18.33 -2.48
CA TYR A 15 -12.04 17.32 -3.32
C TYR A 15 -12.69 17.21 -4.69
N ILE A 16 -14.03 17.25 -4.76
CA ILE A 16 -14.76 17.27 -6.03
C ILE A 16 -14.36 18.50 -6.85
N ILE A 17 -14.31 19.69 -6.23
CA ILE A 17 -13.96 20.94 -6.91
C ILE A 17 -12.53 20.89 -7.44
N ILE A 18 -11.55 20.54 -6.58
CA ILE A 18 -10.14 20.51 -6.94
C ILE A 18 -9.86 19.44 -8.00
N GLY A 19 -10.37 18.22 -7.79
CA GLY A 19 -10.21 17.13 -8.74
C GLY A 19 -10.85 17.47 -10.09
N SER A 20 -12.06 18.03 -10.09
CA SER A 20 -12.73 18.47 -11.33
C SER A 20 -11.97 19.62 -12.00
N TYR A 21 -11.45 20.59 -11.23
CA TYR A 21 -10.66 21.68 -11.78
C TYR A 21 -9.38 21.18 -12.47
N ALA A 22 -8.67 20.23 -11.84
CA ALA A 22 -7.47 19.62 -12.41
C ALA A 22 -7.75 18.95 -13.77
N GLY A 23 -8.95 18.37 -13.95
CA GLY A 23 -9.37 17.72 -15.18
C GLY A 23 -9.47 18.64 -16.41
N ARG A 24 -9.59 19.97 -16.22
CA ARG A 24 -9.56 20.94 -17.34
C ARG A 24 -8.25 20.89 -18.12
N SER A 25 -7.18 20.46 -17.46
CA SER A 25 -5.85 20.36 -18.04
C SER A 25 -5.59 19.03 -18.75
N VAL A 26 -6.54 18.09 -18.76
CA VAL A 26 -6.42 16.77 -19.39
C VAL A 26 -6.93 16.82 -20.82
N LYS A 27 -6.00 16.76 -21.78
CA LYS A 27 -6.32 16.86 -23.22
C LYS A 27 -5.95 15.60 -23.99
N LYS A 28 -4.94 14.85 -23.53
CA LYS A 28 -4.43 13.65 -24.22
C LYS A 28 -4.45 12.43 -23.29
N LEU A 29 -4.36 11.23 -23.86
CA LEU A 29 -4.30 9.98 -23.10
C LEU A 29 -3.12 9.94 -22.11
N GLU A 30 -1.99 10.54 -22.46
CA GLU A 30 -0.82 10.61 -21.57
C GLU A 30 -1.11 11.43 -20.30
N ASP A 31 -1.89 12.51 -20.40
CA ASP A 31 -2.33 13.27 -19.22
C ASP A 31 -3.27 12.42 -18.35
N TYR A 32 -4.14 11.62 -18.98
CA TYR A 32 -5.18 10.85 -18.31
C TYR A 32 -4.63 9.60 -17.60
N PHE A 33 -3.77 8.83 -18.25
CA PHE A 33 -3.25 7.57 -17.72
C PHE A 33 -2.03 7.74 -16.81
N VAL A 34 -1.19 8.75 -17.05
CA VAL A 34 0.11 8.87 -16.36
C VAL A 34 0.46 10.29 -15.93
N ALA A 35 -0.54 11.18 -15.88
CA ALA A 35 -0.37 12.58 -15.45
C ALA A 35 0.75 13.33 -16.20
N GLY A 36 0.95 13.02 -17.49
CA GLY A 36 1.99 13.64 -18.31
C GLY A 36 3.43 13.28 -17.91
N ARG A 37 3.62 12.34 -16.96
CA ARG A 37 4.94 11.91 -16.46
C ARG A 37 5.81 13.03 -15.89
N GLN A 38 5.17 13.99 -15.22
CA GLN A 38 5.82 15.18 -14.65
C GLN A 38 5.58 15.34 -13.15
N ALA A 39 5.01 14.33 -12.49
CA ALA A 39 4.69 14.44 -11.07
C ALA A 39 5.98 14.58 -10.22
N PRO A 40 6.06 15.59 -9.33
CA PRO A 40 7.16 15.76 -8.40
C PRO A 40 7.06 14.80 -7.20
N THR A 41 8.10 14.78 -6.37
CA THR A 41 8.20 13.89 -5.19
C THR A 41 6.99 13.98 -4.27
N LEU A 42 6.50 15.18 -3.94
CA LEU A 42 5.37 15.33 -3.03
C LEU A 42 4.09 14.68 -3.58
N LEU A 43 3.82 14.87 -4.88
CA LEU A 43 2.62 14.28 -5.49
C LEU A 43 2.69 12.76 -5.55
N ILE A 44 3.86 12.19 -5.89
CA ILE A 44 4.06 10.74 -5.90
C ILE A 44 4.00 10.16 -4.48
N LEU A 45 4.60 10.84 -3.50
CA LEU A 45 4.53 10.46 -2.08
C LEU A 45 3.07 10.43 -1.61
N GLY A 46 2.34 11.53 -1.85
CA GLY A 46 0.95 11.68 -1.45
C GLY A 46 0.07 10.55 -1.97
N THR A 47 0.15 10.22 -3.27
CA THR A 47 -0.65 9.10 -3.83
C THR A 47 -0.19 7.71 -3.38
N LEU A 48 1.11 7.49 -3.14
CA LEU A 48 1.58 6.20 -2.60
C LEU A 48 0.99 5.96 -1.20
N VAL A 49 1.03 6.97 -0.33
CA VAL A 49 0.50 6.89 1.05
C VAL A 49 -1.04 6.88 1.04
N ALA A 50 -1.69 7.80 0.33
CA ALA A 50 -3.16 7.90 0.33
C ALA A 50 -3.85 6.66 -0.24
N SER A 51 -3.23 5.98 -1.21
CA SER A 51 -3.81 4.76 -1.78
C SER A 51 -3.58 3.48 -0.97
N VAL A 52 -2.76 3.52 0.08
CA VAL A 52 -2.66 2.43 1.06
C VAL A 52 -3.48 2.73 2.31
N MET A 53 -3.50 3.99 2.75
CA MET A 53 -4.32 4.46 3.86
C MET A 53 -5.77 4.53 3.41
N SER A 54 -6.47 3.40 3.52
CA SER A 54 -7.88 3.24 3.13
C SER A 54 -8.76 2.99 4.37
N THR A 55 -10.06 2.75 4.15
CA THR A 55 -10.95 2.24 5.20
C THR A 55 -10.45 0.93 5.79
N SER A 56 -9.65 0.16 5.06
CA SER A 56 -9.08 -1.08 5.59
C SER A 56 -8.11 -0.84 6.73
N ILE A 57 -7.31 0.22 6.71
CA ILE A 57 -6.40 0.56 7.83
C ILE A 57 -7.18 1.24 8.96
N PHE A 58 -7.95 2.30 8.65
CA PHE A 58 -8.63 3.10 9.66
C PHE A 58 -9.81 2.41 10.34
N MET A 59 -10.44 1.43 9.70
CA MET A 59 -11.57 0.68 10.28
C MET A 59 -11.16 -0.77 10.54
N GLY A 60 -10.65 -1.48 9.52
CA GLY A 60 -10.32 -2.90 9.63
C GLY A 60 -9.13 -3.20 10.56
N GLU A 61 -7.95 -2.63 10.30
CA GLU A 61 -6.77 -2.88 11.12
C GLU A 61 -6.84 -2.22 12.50
N ALA A 62 -7.50 -1.04 12.59
CA ALA A 62 -7.83 -0.44 13.88
C ALA A 62 -8.72 -1.37 14.73
N ALA A 63 -9.78 -1.93 14.15
CA ALA A 63 -10.61 -2.94 14.82
C ALA A 63 -9.80 -4.17 15.22
N PHE A 64 -8.96 -4.68 14.32
CA PHE A 64 -8.10 -5.83 14.60
C PHE A 64 -7.20 -5.64 15.83
N THR A 65 -6.62 -4.43 15.96
CA THR A 65 -5.82 -4.06 17.15
C THR A 65 -6.68 -3.90 18.40
N TYR A 66 -7.89 -3.37 18.25
CA TYR A 66 -8.86 -3.24 19.35
C TYR A 66 -9.37 -4.60 19.84
N ASP A 67 -9.61 -5.55 18.93
CA ASP A 67 -10.21 -6.85 19.23
C ASP A 67 -9.26 -7.78 19.97
N GLY A 68 -7.94 -7.68 19.72
CA GLY A 68 -6.97 -8.41 20.53
C GLY A 68 -5.51 -8.40 20.06
N GLN A 69 -5.21 -7.80 18.91
CA GLN A 69 -3.89 -7.93 18.27
C GLN A 69 -3.01 -6.67 18.36
N PHE A 70 -3.26 -5.82 19.35
CA PHE A 70 -2.55 -4.56 19.57
C PHE A 70 -1.03 -4.74 19.68
N GLY A 71 -0.55 -5.58 20.59
CA GLY A 71 0.88 -5.64 20.88
C GLY A 71 1.71 -6.18 19.73
N ALA A 72 1.21 -7.20 19.05
CA ALA A 72 1.84 -7.67 17.84
C ALA A 72 1.92 -6.59 16.74
N TYR A 73 0.84 -5.91 16.42
CA TYR A 73 0.84 -4.88 15.36
C TYR A 73 1.70 -3.66 15.72
N MET A 74 1.88 -3.35 17.00
CA MET A 74 2.75 -2.26 17.46
C MET A 74 4.23 -2.62 17.45
N LEU A 75 4.58 -3.87 17.77
CA LEU A 75 5.96 -4.29 17.96
C LEU A 75 6.61 -4.81 16.68
N PHE A 76 5.83 -5.43 15.78
CA PHE A 76 6.38 -5.97 14.55
C PHE A 76 7.02 -4.86 13.70
N PRO A 77 8.20 -5.11 13.11
CA PRO A 77 9.03 -4.03 12.59
C PRO A 77 8.48 -3.35 11.33
N GLY A 78 7.28 -3.68 10.85
CA GLY A 78 6.77 -3.20 9.56
C GLY A 78 7.52 -3.85 8.42
N ILE A 79 7.36 -5.17 8.24
CA ILE A 79 8.03 -5.88 7.15
C ILE A 79 7.37 -5.51 5.81
N ALA A 80 6.04 -5.40 5.78
CA ALA A 80 5.27 -5.06 4.58
C ALA A 80 5.75 -3.76 3.90
N VAL A 81 5.87 -2.67 4.66
CA VAL A 81 6.28 -1.33 4.18
C VAL A 81 7.66 -1.29 3.51
N THR A 82 8.55 -2.24 3.80
CA THR A 82 9.86 -2.33 3.11
C THR A 82 9.71 -2.56 1.61
N GLY A 83 8.56 -3.11 1.20
CA GLY A 83 8.14 -3.27 -0.19
C GLY A 83 8.15 -1.99 -1.01
N TYR A 84 7.88 -0.81 -0.43
CA TYR A 84 7.96 0.45 -1.17
C TYR A 84 9.38 0.72 -1.67
N MET A 85 10.37 0.60 -0.78
CA MET A 85 11.76 0.84 -1.12
C MET A 85 12.30 -0.25 -2.05
N LEU A 86 12.05 -1.53 -1.73
CA LEU A 86 12.45 -2.65 -2.58
C LEU A 86 11.81 -2.56 -3.97
N GLY A 87 10.51 -2.22 -4.02
CA GLY A 87 9.76 -1.95 -5.23
C GLY A 87 10.41 -0.88 -6.07
N ALA A 88 10.65 0.31 -5.52
CA ALA A 88 11.28 1.40 -6.25
C ALA A 88 12.67 1.03 -6.79
N LEU A 89 13.48 0.34 -5.99
CA LEU A 89 14.85 -0.07 -6.36
C LEU A 89 14.90 -1.16 -7.41
N PHE A 90 14.01 -2.16 -7.33
CA PHE A 90 14.10 -3.39 -8.12
C PHE A 90 13.03 -3.54 -9.21
N PHE A 91 11.99 -2.70 -9.20
CA PHE A 91 10.89 -2.73 -10.18
C PHE A 91 10.47 -1.32 -10.66
N GLY A 92 10.12 -0.41 -9.75
CA GLY A 92 9.56 0.91 -9.99
C GLY A 92 10.34 1.80 -10.95
N VAL A 93 11.67 1.93 -10.75
CA VAL A 93 12.54 2.67 -11.68
C VAL A 93 12.49 2.08 -13.09
N TYR A 94 12.45 0.75 -13.20
CA TYR A 94 12.49 0.07 -14.50
C TYR A 94 11.16 0.16 -15.23
N ILE A 95 10.02 0.05 -14.53
CA ILE A 95 8.73 0.27 -15.16
C ILE A 95 8.58 1.72 -15.62
N ARG A 96 9.11 2.71 -14.88
CA ARG A 96 9.13 4.11 -15.36
C ARG A 96 9.85 4.22 -16.71
N ARG A 97 10.99 3.54 -16.88
CA ARG A 97 11.77 3.53 -18.14
C ARG A 97 11.01 2.93 -19.31
N SER A 98 10.01 2.08 -19.07
CA SER A 98 9.20 1.48 -20.13
C SER A 98 8.31 2.48 -20.88
N ARG A 99 7.95 3.61 -20.23
CA ARG A 99 7.07 4.66 -20.76
C ARG A 99 5.72 4.15 -21.30
N VAL A 100 5.23 3.04 -20.78
CA VAL A 100 3.89 2.53 -21.07
C VAL A 100 2.83 3.27 -20.23
N PRO A 101 1.55 3.25 -20.64
CA PRO A 101 0.44 3.81 -19.87
C PRO A 101 0.02 2.98 -18.63
N THR A 102 0.15 1.64 -18.66
CA THR A 102 -0.27 0.77 -17.54
C THR A 102 0.77 -0.31 -17.23
N VAL A 103 0.77 -0.84 -16.02
CA VAL A 103 1.73 -1.91 -15.63
C VAL A 103 1.43 -3.23 -16.35
N ALA A 104 0.17 -3.51 -16.68
CA ALA A 104 -0.17 -4.65 -17.52
C ALA A 104 0.40 -4.52 -18.94
N ASP A 105 0.37 -3.31 -19.52
CA ASP A 105 1.00 -3.03 -20.81
C ASP A 105 2.53 -3.19 -20.77
N TYR A 106 3.15 -2.87 -19.63
CA TYR A 106 4.56 -3.16 -19.39
C TYR A 106 4.86 -4.65 -19.56
N PHE A 107 4.05 -5.55 -18.98
CA PHE A 107 4.26 -6.98 -19.16
C PHE A 107 4.09 -7.42 -20.62
N GLY A 108 3.09 -6.87 -21.32
CA GLY A 108 2.88 -7.10 -22.75
C GLY A 108 4.11 -6.76 -23.57
N HIS A 109 4.67 -5.57 -23.37
CA HIS A 109 5.87 -5.12 -24.07
C HIS A 109 7.14 -5.86 -23.65
N ARG A 110 7.30 -6.18 -22.36
CA ARG A 110 8.48 -6.88 -21.84
C ARG A 110 8.59 -8.30 -22.40
N PHE A 111 7.46 -8.97 -22.60
CA PHE A 111 7.40 -10.36 -23.06
C PHE A 111 6.92 -10.51 -24.51
N GLN A 112 6.65 -9.41 -25.22
CA GLN A 112 6.08 -9.39 -26.58
C GLN A 112 4.83 -10.29 -26.67
N SER A 113 3.94 -10.18 -25.68
CA SER A 113 2.81 -11.09 -25.53
C SER A 113 1.56 -10.36 -25.05
N ARG A 114 0.60 -10.17 -25.97
CA ARG A 114 -0.71 -9.59 -25.64
C ARG A 114 -1.48 -10.45 -24.63
N ARG A 115 -1.30 -11.77 -24.67
CA ARG A 115 -1.94 -12.71 -23.73
C ARG A 115 -1.58 -12.42 -22.27
N ILE A 116 -0.31 -12.07 -21.99
CA ILE A 116 0.15 -11.71 -20.63
C ILE A 116 -0.45 -10.38 -20.21
N GLN A 117 -0.44 -9.38 -21.10
CA GLN A 117 -1.06 -8.09 -20.82
C GLN A 117 -2.55 -8.21 -20.51
N GLN A 118 -3.29 -9.00 -21.31
CA GLN A 118 -4.71 -9.24 -21.09
C GLN A 118 -4.97 -9.93 -19.74
N PHE A 119 -4.16 -10.93 -19.40
CA PHE A 119 -4.30 -11.62 -18.12
C PHE A 119 -3.93 -10.71 -16.94
N ALA A 120 -2.84 -9.94 -17.04
CA ALA A 120 -2.49 -8.93 -16.05
C ALA A 120 -3.63 -7.89 -15.88
N GLY A 121 -4.20 -7.39 -16.98
CA GLY A 121 -5.36 -6.50 -16.96
C GLY A 121 -6.59 -7.15 -16.32
N PHE A 122 -6.83 -8.43 -16.57
CA PHE A 122 -7.91 -9.19 -15.93
C PHE A 122 -7.70 -9.31 -14.42
N THR A 123 -6.48 -9.60 -13.94
CA THR A 123 -6.19 -9.63 -12.51
C THR A 123 -6.37 -8.26 -11.85
N ILE A 124 -6.09 -7.15 -12.56
CA ILE A 124 -6.39 -5.79 -12.09
C ILE A 124 -7.89 -5.59 -11.92
N ILE A 125 -8.68 -5.98 -12.93
CA ILE A 125 -10.14 -5.80 -12.91
C ILE A 125 -10.76 -6.59 -11.75
N LEU A 126 -10.39 -7.84 -11.56
CA LEU A 126 -10.92 -8.65 -10.47
C LEU A 126 -10.41 -8.19 -9.10
N GLY A 127 -9.09 -8.09 -8.93
CA GLY A 127 -8.49 -7.77 -7.64
C GLY A 127 -8.81 -6.33 -7.19
N LEU A 128 -8.48 -5.33 -8.01
CA LEU A 128 -8.74 -3.93 -7.64
C LEU A 128 -10.21 -3.54 -7.78
N GLY A 129 -11.00 -4.24 -8.61
CA GLY A 129 -12.46 -4.08 -8.63
C GLY A 129 -13.10 -4.56 -7.34
N GLY A 130 -12.67 -5.71 -6.81
CA GLY A 130 -13.07 -6.18 -5.48
C GLY A 130 -12.63 -5.22 -4.37
N TYR A 131 -11.41 -4.69 -4.47
CA TYR A 131 -10.93 -3.72 -3.48
C TYR A 131 -11.73 -2.40 -3.53
N LEU A 132 -12.03 -1.91 -4.73
CA LEU A 132 -12.89 -0.73 -4.93
C LEU A 132 -14.26 -0.93 -4.31
N LEU A 133 -14.87 -2.11 -4.48
CA LEU A 133 -16.16 -2.45 -3.89
C LEU A 133 -16.12 -2.26 -2.37
N ILE A 134 -15.13 -2.86 -1.70
CA ILE A 134 -15.03 -2.85 -0.24
C ILE A 134 -14.72 -1.47 0.33
N VAL A 135 -13.81 -0.73 -0.29
CA VAL A 135 -13.51 0.64 0.14
C VAL A 135 -14.75 1.54 -0.04
N THR A 136 -15.53 1.31 -1.09
CA THR A 136 -16.78 2.03 -1.32
C THR A 136 -17.83 1.69 -0.25
N GLN A 137 -17.96 0.43 0.14
CA GLN A 137 -18.81 0.01 1.25
C GLN A 137 -18.36 0.61 2.59
N GLY A 138 -17.06 0.59 2.88
CA GLY A 138 -16.49 1.21 4.08
C GLY A 138 -16.79 2.71 4.15
N ALA A 139 -16.64 3.43 3.03
CA ALA A 139 -17.01 4.85 2.94
C ALA A 139 -18.51 5.05 3.20
N ALA A 140 -19.36 4.20 2.64
CA ALA A 140 -20.81 4.27 2.80
C ALA A 140 -21.27 3.99 4.24
N LEU A 141 -20.68 2.99 4.90
CA LEU A 141 -20.94 2.68 6.30
C LEU A 141 -20.59 3.86 7.20
N LEU A 142 -19.40 4.44 7.00
CA LEU A 142 -18.96 5.60 7.77
C LEU A 142 -19.86 6.81 7.54
N LEU A 143 -20.23 7.11 6.30
CA LEU A 143 -21.15 8.22 6.01
C LEU A 143 -22.56 7.98 6.58
N SER A 144 -23.03 6.73 6.58
CA SER A 144 -24.33 6.34 7.16
C SER A 144 -24.35 6.60 8.66
N ASP A 145 -23.33 6.16 9.39
CA ASP A 145 -23.22 6.33 10.84
C ASP A 145 -23.07 7.80 11.23
N LEU A 146 -22.26 8.56 10.49
CA LEU A 146 -21.97 9.96 10.83
C LEU A 146 -23.11 10.92 10.47
N MET A 147 -23.77 10.72 9.33
CA MET A 147 -24.80 11.64 8.84
C MET A 147 -26.23 11.20 9.18
N GLY A 148 -26.40 10.00 9.77
CA GLY A 148 -27.72 9.40 10.01
C GLY A 148 -28.50 9.09 8.73
N LEU A 149 -27.79 8.92 7.60
CA LEU A 149 -28.39 8.64 6.30
C LEU A 149 -28.54 7.12 6.10
N PRO A 150 -29.57 6.65 5.37
CA PRO A 150 -29.66 5.25 4.98
C PRO A 150 -28.42 4.82 4.19
N PHE A 151 -27.95 3.58 4.41
CA PHE A 151 -26.76 3.04 3.74
C PHE A 151 -26.74 3.26 2.22
N VAL A 152 -27.88 3.05 1.54
CA VAL A 152 -27.98 3.25 0.09
C VAL A 152 -27.74 4.71 -0.32
N ALA A 153 -28.24 5.67 0.46
CA ALA A 153 -27.99 7.09 0.20
C ALA A 153 -26.51 7.44 0.41
N SER A 154 -25.92 6.96 1.51
CA SER A 154 -24.49 7.12 1.79
C SER A 154 -23.61 6.49 0.72
N LEU A 155 -24.00 5.32 0.21
CA LEU A 155 -23.33 4.61 -0.88
C LEU A 155 -23.34 5.43 -2.17
N ILE A 156 -24.49 6.00 -2.54
CA ILE A 156 -24.62 6.86 -3.72
C ILE A 156 -23.76 8.12 -3.56
N ILE A 157 -23.74 8.74 -2.38
CA ILE A 157 -22.92 9.92 -2.09
C ILE A 157 -21.42 9.59 -2.22
N ALA A 158 -20.97 8.51 -1.58
CA ALA A 158 -19.60 8.04 -1.67
C ALA A 158 -19.21 7.77 -3.14
N TRP A 159 -20.00 6.95 -3.83
CA TRP A 159 -19.80 6.63 -5.24
C TRP A 159 -19.71 7.86 -6.13
N PHE A 160 -20.67 8.78 -6.01
CA PHE A 160 -20.74 9.98 -6.81
C PHE A 160 -19.50 10.86 -6.57
N SER A 161 -19.10 11.00 -5.31
CA SER A 161 -17.99 11.88 -4.92
C SER A 161 -16.67 11.49 -5.57
N TYR A 162 -16.25 10.21 -5.50
CA TYR A 162 -15.01 9.79 -6.16
C TYR A 162 -15.18 9.64 -7.67
N THR A 163 -16.31 9.13 -8.15
CA THR A 163 -16.49 8.85 -9.59
C THR A 163 -16.41 10.12 -10.44
N LEU A 164 -17.03 11.21 -9.99
CA LEU A 164 -17.12 12.45 -10.76
C LEU A 164 -15.75 13.04 -11.09
N PHE A 165 -14.91 13.27 -10.07
CA PHE A 165 -13.60 13.87 -10.32
C PHE A 165 -12.61 12.87 -10.94
N THR A 166 -12.70 11.58 -10.59
CA THR A 166 -11.82 10.55 -11.15
C THR A 166 -12.03 10.38 -12.64
N MET A 167 -13.29 10.25 -13.07
CA MET A 167 -13.64 10.14 -14.47
C MET A 167 -13.23 11.41 -15.23
N TYR A 168 -13.46 12.59 -14.67
CA TYR A 168 -13.14 13.82 -15.40
C TYR A 168 -11.61 14.04 -15.52
N ALA A 169 -10.85 13.79 -14.46
CA ALA A 169 -9.46 14.21 -14.36
C ALA A 169 -8.41 13.08 -14.50
N GLY A 170 -8.82 11.82 -14.44
CA GLY A 170 -7.93 10.66 -14.47
C GLY A 170 -6.79 10.78 -13.45
N SER A 171 -5.64 10.22 -13.79
CA SER A 171 -4.45 10.19 -12.91
C SER A 171 -3.98 11.57 -12.46
N LYS A 172 -4.16 12.59 -13.31
CA LYS A 172 -3.70 13.95 -13.01
C LYS A 172 -4.53 14.62 -11.91
N GLY A 173 -5.84 14.37 -11.88
CA GLY A 173 -6.68 14.81 -10.76
C GLY A 173 -6.42 13.98 -9.51
N VAL A 174 -6.43 12.65 -9.66
CA VAL A 174 -6.24 11.69 -8.57
C VAL A 174 -4.97 11.99 -7.78
N ILE A 175 -3.83 12.22 -8.44
CA ILE A 175 -2.57 12.47 -7.71
C ILE A 175 -2.61 13.76 -6.88
N ILE A 176 -3.35 14.79 -7.32
CA ILE A 176 -3.48 16.06 -6.59
C ILE A 176 -4.43 15.88 -5.41
N THR A 177 -5.61 15.28 -5.65
CA THR A 177 -6.60 15.02 -4.58
C THR A 177 -6.02 14.08 -3.54
N ASP A 178 -5.34 13.01 -3.94
CA ASP A 178 -4.66 12.07 -3.04
C ASP A 178 -3.66 12.79 -2.14
N THR A 179 -2.87 13.71 -2.68
CA THR A 179 -1.89 14.46 -1.90
C THR A 179 -2.55 15.34 -0.85
N LEU A 180 -3.65 16.01 -1.19
CA LEU A 180 -4.40 16.83 -0.23
C LEU A 180 -5.06 15.99 0.85
N MET A 181 -5.67 14.86 0.46
CA MET A 181 -6.27 13.89 1.38
C MET A 181 -5.23 13.33 2.34
N PHE A 182 -4.05 12.98 1.83
CA PHE A 182 -2.89 12.55 2.63
C PHE A 182 -2.48 13.58 3.67
N LEU A 183 -2.32 14.84 3.26
CA LEU A 183 -1.94 15.90 4.21
C LEU A 183 -3.02 16.10 5.28
N LEU A 184 -4.30 16.01 4.92
CA LEU A 184 -5.41 16.09 5.88
C LEU A 184 -5.35 14.94 6.90
N PHE A 185 -5.46 13.69 6.44
CA PHE A 185 -5.53 12.57 7.38
C PHE A 185 -4.24 12.40 8.17
N MET A 186 -3.07 12.72 7.59
CA MET A 186 -1.82 12.60 8.32
C MET A 186 -1.74 13.59 9.48
N THR A 187 -2.08 14.85 9.22
CA THR A 187 -2.07 15.87 10.28
C THR A 187 -3.15 15.61 11.32
N ALA A 188 -4.38 15.29 10.90
CA ALA A 188 -5.48 14.98 11.81
C ALA A 188 -5.16 13.79 12.71
N THR A 189 -4.63 12.69 12.16
CA THR A 189 -4.25 11.50 12.95
C THR A 189 -3.17 11.82 13.98
N VAL A 190 -2.12 12.57 13.62
CA VAL A 190 -1.04 12.93 14.57
C VAL A 190 -1.59 13.69 15.77
N PHE A 191 -2.39 14.75 15.54
CA PHE A 191 -2.96 15.52 16.65
C PHE A 191 -3.99 14.72 17.45
N PHE A 192 -4.79 13.91 16.77
CA PHE A 192 -5.78 13.04 17.41
C PHE A 192 -5.13 12.05 18.37
N VAL A 193 -4.11 11.32 17.90
CA VAL A 193 -3.39 10.34 18.73
C VAL A 193 -2.69 11.02 19.89
N ALA A 194 -2.03 12.16 19.65
CA ALA A 194 -1.36 12.91 20.69
C ALA A 194 -2.32 13.28 21.84
N TYR A 195 -3.52 13.78 21.49
CA TYR A 195 -4.54 14.14 22.48
C TYR A 195 -5.04 12.91 23.27
N ILE A 196 -5.34 11.81 22.58
CA ILE A 196 -5.80 10.56 23.22
C ILE A 196 -4.76 10.03 24.20
N VAL A 197 -3.50 9.95 23.76
CA VAL A 197 -2.39 9.44 24.57
C VAL A 197 -2.14 10.33 25.79
N GLU A 198 -2.22 11.66 25.64
CA GLU A 198 -2.14 12.58 26.77
C GLU A 198 -3.28 12.37 27.77
N GLY A 199 -4.50 12.10 27.26
CA GLY A 199 -5.67 11.76 28.09
C GLY A 199 -5.48 10.48 28.92
N PHE A 200 -4.64 9.55 28.48
CA PHE A 200 -4.25 8.35 29.23
C PHE A 200 -2.99 8.54 30.10
N GLY A 201 -2.50 9.77 30.27
CA GLY A 201 -1.31 10.05 31.07
C GLY A 201 0.03 9.81 30.36
N GLY A 202 0.00 9.62 29.04
CA GLY A 202 1.16 9.37 28.19
C GLY A 202 1.32 7.91 27.78
N ILE A 203 2.21 7.66 26.80
CA ILE A 203 2.36 6.34 26.17
C ILE A 203 2.75 5.27 27.21
N GLY A 204 3.70 5.58 28.11
CA GLY A 204 4.18 4.61 29.10
C GLY A 204 3.07 4.12 30.02
N THR A 205 2.34 5.05 30.66
CA THR A 205 1.19 4.71 31.51
C THR A 205 0.14 3.92 30.75
N ALA A 206 -0.22 4.35 29.55
CA ALA A 206 -1.21 3.65 28.73
C ALA A 206 -0.80 2.20 28.42
N ILE A 207 0.49 1.93 28.16
CA ILE A 207 0.98 0.56 27.94
C ILE A 207 0.98 -0.26 29.24
N THR A 208 1.36 0.33 30.38
CA THR A 208 1.29 -0.35 31.69
C THR A 208 -0.16 -0.73 32.02
N ASP A 209 -1.11 0.18 31.81
CA ASP A 209 -2.53 -0.07 32.05
C ASP A 209 -3.08 -1.15 31.10
N MET A 210 -2.66 -1.13 29.83
CA MET A 210 -3.03 -2.16 28.85
C MET A 210 -2.49 -3.54 29.21
N ALA A 211 -1.29 -3.62 29.80
CA ALA A 211 -0.71 -4.88 30.28
C ALA A 211 -1.50 -5.49 31.45
N GLN A 212 -2.20 -4.65 32.22
CA GLN A 212 -3.00 -5.04 33.39
C GLN A 212 -4.50 -5.17 33.08
N LEU A 213 -4.89 -5.09 31.81
CA LEU A 213 -6.29 -5.10 31.40
C LEU A 213 -6.92 -6.50 31.56
N GLU A 214 -7.66 -6.71 32.65
CA GLU A 214 -8.29 -8.00 32.99
C GLU A 214 -9.24 -8.51 31.90
N GLY A 215 -10.02 -7.61 31.28
CA GLY A 215 -11.03 -7.99 30.27
C GLY A 215 -10.46 -8.50 28.95
N LYS A 216 -9.17 -8.25 28.68
CA LYS A 216 -8.46 -8.65 27.47
C LYS A 216 -6.98 -8.95 27.79
N ALA A 217 -6.77 -9.87 28.73
CA ALA A 217 -5.42 -10.25 29.16
C ALA A 217 -4.55 -10.67 27.97
N GLY A 218 -3.32 -10.14 27.90
CA GLY A 218 -2.37 -10.44 26.82
C GLY A 218 -2.51 -9.60 25.55
N ILE A 219 -3.45 -8.64 25.49
CA ILE A 219 -3.64 -7.76 24.31
C ILE A 219 -2.38 -6.97 23.92
N ALA A 220 -1.57 -6.56 24.90
CA ALA A 220 -0.32 -5.83 24.71
C ALA A 220 0.92 -6.73 24.60
N SER A 221 0.74 -8.05 24.64
CA SER A 221 1.86 -8.96 24.42
C SER A 221 2.30 -8.94 22.96
N TRP A 222 3.55 -9.34 22.70
CA TRP A 222 4.07 -9.45 21.34
C TRP A 222 3.33 -10.45 20.45
N THR A 223 2.53 -11.34 21.03
CA THR A 223 1.69 -12.31 20.33
C THR A 223 0.25 -11.84 20.15
N GLY A 224 -0.15 -10.77 20.85
CA GLY A 224 -1.56 -10.45 21.06
C GLY A 224 -2.30 -11.57 21.80
N ILE A 225 -3.63 -11.56 21.70
CA ILE A 225 -4.48 -12.62 22.25
C ILE A 225 -4.50 -13.79 21.26
N VAL A 226 -4.06 -14.97 21.69
CA VAL A 226 -4.06 -16.21 20.91
C VAL A 226 -4.68 -17.35 21.73
N GLY A 227 -5.34 -18.31 21.06
CA GLY A 227 -6.02 -19.43 21.71
C GLY A 227 -7.49 -19.56 21.33
N GLU A 228 -8.30 -20.11 22.25
CA GLU A 228 -9.72 -20.40 22.02
C GLU A 228 -10.50 -19.13 21.62
N GLY A 229 -11.23 -19.20 20.51
CA GLY A 229 -11.99 -18.07 19.95
C GLY A 229 -11.19 -17.14 19.03
N THR A 230 -9.93 -17.47 18.72
CA THR A 230 -9.10 -16.75 17.73
C THR A 230 -8.72 -17.65 16.56
N GLU A 231 -8.27 -17.06 15.45
CA GLU A 231 -7.80 -17.78 14.26
C GLU A 231 -6.48 -18.56 14.50
N TRP A 232 -5.76 -18.25 15.58
CA TRP A 232 -4.45 -18.83 15.90
C TRP A 232 -4.49 -19.61 17.21
N SER A 233 -4.28 -20.92 17.13
CA SER A 233 -4.26 -21.79 18.30
C SER A 233 -3.00 -21.64 19.15
N THR A 234 -1.88 -21.19 18.57
CA THR A 234 -0.62 -20.97 19.30
C THR A 234 0.04 -19.64 18.92
N PRO A 235 0.88 -19.08 19.80
CA PRO A 235 1.77 -17.95 19.48
C PRO A 235 2.59 -18.14 18.20
N LEU A 236 3.07 -19.36 17.96
CA LEU A 236 3.89 -19.66 16.79
C LEU A 236 3.08 -19.54 15.50
N ASP A 237 1.82 -19.99 15.51
CA ASP A 237 0.94 -19.89 14.34
C ASP A 237 0.66 -18.44 13.97
N TYR A 238 0.45 -17.57 14.98
CA TYR A 238 0.31 -16.13 14.78
C TYR A 238 1.56 -15.51 14.15
N VAL A 239 2.75 -15.82 14.69
CA VAL A 239 4.02 -15.27 14.17
C VAL A 239 4.27 -15.72 12.74
N ILE A 240 4.01 -16.99 12.43
CA ILE A 240 4.11 -17.51 11.06
C ILE A 240 3.17 -16.73 10.16
N TRP A 241 1.90 -16.57 10.55
CA TRP A 241 0.93 -15.81 9.79
C TRP A 241 1.39 -14.36 9.57
N ALA A 242 1.79 -13.66 10.63
CA ALA A 242 2.20 -12.26 10.57
C ALA A 242 3.38 -12.05 9.64
N VAL A 243 4.45 -12.85 9.79
CA VAL A 243 5.65 -12.75 8.93
C VAL A 243 5.32 -13.10 7.47
N VAL A 244 4.54 -14.16 7.22
CA VAL A 244 4.20 -14.57 5.86
C VAL A 244 3.31 -13.54 5.17
N MET A 245 2.30 -13.03 5.88
CA MET A 245 1.41 -11.98 5.35
C MET A 245 2.18 -10.70 5.09
N ASP A 246 3.05 -10.27 6.00
CA ASP A 246 3.85 -9.07 5.78
C ASP A 246 4.82 -9.20 4.60
N ILE A 247 5.45 -10.38 4.42
CA ILE A 247 6.31 -10.62 3.25
C ILE A 247 5.48 -10.59 1.96
N ALA A 248 4.28 -11.18 1.98
CA ALA A 248 3.36 -11.11 0.85
C ALA A 248 2.98 -9.65 0.55
N TRP A 249 2.66 -8.86 1.56
CA TRP A 249 2.33 -7.44 1.43
C TRP A 249 3.53 -6.56 1.04
N ALA A 250 4.75 -6.92 1.44
CA ALA A 250 5.96 -6.27 0.93
C ALA A 250 6.10 -6.49 -0.58
N LEU A 251 5.77 -7.69 -1.06
CA LEU A 251 5.75 -7.97 -2.49
C LEU A 251 4.64 -7.20 -3.20
N VAL A 252 3.48 -7.06 -2.58
CA VAL A 252 2.36 -6.23 -3.06
C VAL A 252 2.77 -4.78 -3.19
N TYR A 253 3.39 -4.18 -2.18
CA TYR A 253 3.86 -2.79 -2.28
C TYR A 253 4.98 -2.64 -3.33
N ALA A 254 5.76 -3.70 -3.54
CA ALA A 254 6.84 -3.68 -4.50
C ALA A 254 6.40 -3.74 -5.97
N VAL A 255 5.43 -4.61 -6.29
CA VAL A 255 5.03 -4.89 -7.68
C VAL A 255 3.55 -4.71 -7.97
N GLY A 256 2.72 -4.59 -6.94
CA GLY A 256 1.26 -4.51 -7.06
C GLY A 256 0.84 -3.37 -7.98
N PRO A 257 -0.19 -3.58 -8.82
CA PRO A 257 -0.51 -2.67 -9.92
C PRO A 257 -0.81 -1.25 -9.45
N TRP A 258 -1.47 -1.09 -8.30
CA TRP A 258 -1.76 0.24 -7.79
C TRP A 258 -0.50 0.95 -7.36
N GLN A 259 0.36 0.35 -6.53
CA GLN A 259 1.61 1.02 -6.13
C GLN A 259 2.57 1.23 -7.30
N ALA A 260 2.80 0.20 -8.11
CA ALA A 260 3.71 0.26 -9.25
C ALA A 260 3.28 1.33 -10.29
N SER A 261 1.98 1.52 -10.53
CA SER A 261 1.50 2.50 -11.51
C SER A 261 1.95 3.94 -11.23
N ARG A 262 2.19 4.30 -9.97
CA ARG A 262 2.59 5.67 -9.56
C ARG A 262 3.96 6.00 -10.10
N HIS A 263 4.84 5.01 -10.17
CA HIS A 263 6.17 5.18 -10.73
C HIS A 263 6.15 5.55 -12.22
N LEU A 264 5.09 5.20 -12.96
CA LEU A 264 4.90 5.62 -14.36
C LEU A 264 4.62 7.13 -14.49
N MET A 265 4.12 7.77 -13.44
CA MET A 265 3.75 9.20 -13.41
C MET A 265 4.93 10.11 -13.00
N ALA A 266 5.96 9.53 -12.39
CA ALA A 266 7.07 10.28 -11.81
C ALA A 266 7.93 10.99 -12.87
N ARG A 267 8.28 12.25 -12.59
CA ARG A 267 9.10 13.09 -13.46
C ARG A 267 10.46 12.48 -13.81
N ASP A 268 11.16 11.93 -12.82
CA ASP A 268 12.48 11.31 -12.98
C ASP A 268 12.67 10.13 -12.00
N GLU A 269 13.74 9.37 -12.18
CA GLU A 269 14.03 8.22 -11.31
C GLU A 269 14.34 8.63 -9.86
N HIS A 270 14.89 9.83 -9.65
CA HIS A 270 15.11 10.37 -8.31
C HIS A 270 13.79 10.65 -7.58
N VAL A 271 12.74 11.05 -8.30
CA VAL A 271 11.39 11.19 -7.75
C VAL A 271 10.84 9.83 -7.32
N VAL A 272 10.95 8.79 -8.16
CA VAL A 272 10.50 7.42 -7.83
C VAL A 272 11.13 6.94 -6.52
N LEU A 273 12.46 7.06 -6.41
CA LEU A 273 13.21 6.56 -5.26
C LEU A 273 12.92 7.36 -3.99
N ARG A 274 12.92 8.69 -4.06
CA ARG A 274 12.64 9.55 -2.89
C ARG A 274 11.23 9.33 -2.38
N ALA A 275 10.24 9.37 -3.26
CA ALA A 275 8.84 9.27 -2.86
C ALA A 275 8.54 7.91 -2.24
N ALA A 276 9.07 6.81 -2.78
CA ALA A 276 8.83 5.48 -2.23
C ALA A 276 9.50 5.25 -0.87
N ILE A 277 10.74 5.72 -0.67
CA ILE A 277 11.42 5.60 0.62
C ILE A 277 10.74 6.48 1.68
N LEU A 278 10.32 7.70 1.30
CA LEU A 278 9.52 8.55 2.19
C LEU A 278 8.14 7.94 2.48
N ALA A 279 7.52 7.26 1.51
CA ALA A 279 6.25 6.56 1.71
C ALA A 279 6.39 5.43 2.73
N CYS A 280 7.49 4.66 2.66
CA CYS A 280 7.82 3.64 3.67
C CYS A 280 7.78 4.25 5.09
N PHE A 281 8.46 5.37 5.31
CA PHE A 281 8.45 6.05 6.61
C PHE A 281 7.06 6.59 7.01
N CYS A 282 6.37 7.28 6.09
CA CYS A 282 5.06 7.87 6.41
C CYS A 282 4.02 6.79 6.74
N VAL A 283 4.02 5.66 6.02
CA VAL A 283 3.09 4.56 6.26
C VAL A 283 3.39 3.87 7.59
N ILE A 284 4.65 3.62 7.94
CA ILE A 284 5.05 3.10 9.26
C ILE A 284 4.45 3.97 10.38
N VAL A 285 4.70 5.28 10.32
CA VAL A 285 4.24 6.22 11.35
C VAL A 285 2.72 6.20 11.45
N LEU A 286 2.02 6.29 10.31
CA LEU A 286 0.56 6.29 10.30
C LEU A 286 -0.04 4.98 10.80
N GLN A 287 0.52 3.84 10.41
CA GLN A 287 0.11 2.53 10.88
C GLN A 287 0.28 2.41 12.39
N MET A 288 1.46 2.73 12.95
CA MET A 288 1.67 2.72 14.40
C MET A 288 0.71 3.66 15.15
N LEU A 289 0.39 4.83 14.59
CA LEU A 289 -0.57 5.75 15.20
C LEU A 289 -2.00 5.17 15.19
N VAL A 290 -2.43 4.59 14.07
CA VAL A 290 -3.76 4.00 13.92
C VAL A 290 -3.91 2.74 14.78
N TYR A 291 -2.93 1.83 14.75
CA TYR A 291 -2.90 0.62 15.58
C TYR A 291 -2.80 0.98 17.06
N GLY A 292 -1.98 2.00 17.36
CA GLY A 292 -1.82 2.63 18.64
C GLY A 292 -3.17 2.99 19.25
N VAL A 293 -3.90 3.88 18.59
CA VAL A 293 -5.19 4.33 19.11
C VAL A 293 -6.23 3.21 19.07
N GLY A 294 -6.26 2.39 18.03
CA GLY A 294 -7.18 1.25 17.95
C GLY A 294 -7.10 0.35 19.18
N GLY A 295 -5.90 -0.09 19.56
CA GLY A 295 -5.69 -0.90 20.77
C GLY A 295 -5.97 -0.14 22.07
N LEU A 296 -5.45 1.09 22.19
CA LEU A 296 -5.60 1.90 23.41
C LEU A 296 -7.05 2.23 23.78
N MET A 297 -7.99 2.17 22.84
CA MET A 297 -9.41 2.38 23.14
C MET A 297 -9.99 1.38 24.14
N ASN A 298 -9.36 0.22 24.32
CA ASN A 298 -9.76 -0.72 25.36
C ASN A 298 -9.63 -0.16 26.79
N LEU A 299 -8.76 0.84 27.01
CA LEU A 299 -8.68 1.54 28.30
C LEU A 299 -9.91 2.42 28.59
N ALA A 300 -10.56 2.90 27.53
CA ALA A 300 -11.75 3.74 27.65
C ALA A 300 -13.04 2.92 27.64
N LYS A 301 -13.12 1.92 26.75
CA LYS A 301 -14.28 1.05 26.59
C LYS A 301 -13.87 -0.25 25.90
N VAL A 302 -14.25 -1.40 26.47
CA VAL A 302 -13.83 -2.74 26.00
C VAL A 302 -14.84 -3.41 25.04
N ASP A 303 -16.06 -2.89 24.93
CA ASP A 303 -17.21 -3.49 24.24
C ASP A 303 -17.83 -2.61 23.13
N ILE A 304 -17.02 -1.78 22.45
CA ILE A 304 -17.44 -1.08 21.24
C ILE A 304 -17.81 -2.09 20.15
N THR A 305 -19.07 -2.06 19.72
CA THR A 305 -19.62 -2.94 18.69
C THR A 305 -20.42 -2.13 17.66
N PRO A 306 -20.18 -2.32 16.35
CA PRO A 306 -19.12 -3.13 15.74
C PRO A 306 -17.72 -2.52 15.92
N SER A 307 -16.67 -3.34 16.04
CA SER A 307 -15.31 -2.89 16.38
C SER A 307 -14.68 -1.99 15.31
N GLU A 308 -15.13 -2.08 14.06
CA GLU A 308 -14.74 -1.21 12.93
C GLU A 308 -15.08 0.27 13.16
N THR A 309 -15.91 0.57 14.16
CA THR A 309 -16.28 1.94 14.55
C THR A 309 -15.43 2.50 15.69
N VAL A 310 -14.41 1.77 16.17
CA VAL A 310 -13.58 2.17 17.32
C VAL A 310 -13.01 3.59 17.21
N LEU A 311 -12.42 3.94 16.06
CA LEU A 311 -11.90 5.29 15.85
C LEU A 311 -13.01 6.34 15.71
N ILE A 312 -14.18 5.94 15.22
CA ILE A 312 -15.33 6.83 15.11
C ILE A 312 -15.87 7.18 16.49
N TRP A 313 -16.03 6.17 17.35
CA TRP A 313 -16.43 6.35 18.72
C TRP A 313 -15.44 7.25 19.49
N ALA A 314 -14.14 6.99 19.32
CA ALA A 314 -13.08 7.80 19.93
C ALA A 314 -13.12 9.26 19.46
N ALA A 315 -13.30 9.49 18.16
CA ALA A 315 -13.43 10.83 17.58
C ALA A 315 -14.63 11.63 18.12
N LYS A 316 -15.74 10.96 18.41
CA LYS A 316 -16.96 11.60 18.92
C LYS A 316 -16.97 11.79 20.43
N SER A 317 -16.21 10.98 21.17
CA SER A 317 -16.37 10.86 22.62
C SER A 317 -15.16 11.31 23.43
N MET A 318 -13.95 11.27 22.86
CA MET A 318 -12.71 11.42 23.63
C MET A 318 -11.87 12.64 23.28
N VAL A 319 -12.22 13.38 22.23
CA VAL A 319 -11.45 14.53 21.76
C VAL A 319 -12.34 15.76 21.54
N PRO A 320 -11.77 16.97 21.45
CA PRO A 320 -12.53 18.15 21.09
C PRO A 320 -13.23 17.98 19.74
N GLU A 321 -14.45 18.51 19.64
CA GLU A 321 -15.35 18.27 18.50
C GLU A 321 -14.70 18.55 17.14
N LEU A 322 -13.94 19.65 17.02
CA LEU A 322 -13.24 19.99 15.78
C LEU A 322 -12.15 18.98 15.41
N LEU A 323 -11.38 18.50 16.39
CA LEU A 323 -10.32 17.50 16.14
C LEU A 323 -10.93 16.17 15.72
N GLY A 324 -12.01 15.75 16.39
CA GLY A 324 -12.80 14.58 16.00
C GLY A 324 -13.36 14.71 14.58
N ALA A 325 -13.94 15.86 14.24
CA ALA A 325 -14.48 16.13 12.91
C ALA A 325 -13.40 16.11 11.82
N LEU A 326 -12.21 16.65 12.09
CA LEU A 326 -11.07 16.61 11.17
C LEU A 326 -10.56 15.18 10.95
N LEU A 327 -10.45 14.37 12.01
CA LEU A 327 -10.07 12.96 11.86
C LEU A 327 -11.09 12.22 10.99
N LEU A 328 -12.39 12.36 11.28
CA LEU A 328 -13.45 11.67 10.54
C LEU A 328 -13.49 12.11 9.07
N ALA A 329 -13.29 13.39 8.78
CA ALA A 329 -13.08 13.88 7.43
C ALA A 329 -11.82 13.28 6.79
N GLY A 330 -10.75 13.05 7.55
CA GLY A 330 -9.55 12.32 7.14
C GLY A 330 -9.81 10.86 6.79
N ILE A 331 -10.63 10.13 7.56
CA ILE A 331 -10.99 8.73 7.27
C ILE A 331 -11.84 8.66 5.98
N VAL A 332 -12.79 9.59 5.79
CA VAL A 332 -13.52 9.72 4.51
C VAL A 332 -12.55 10.01 3.37
N ALA A 333 -11.61 10.93 3.56
CA ALA A 333 -10.62 11.29 2.56
C ALA A 333 -9.74 10.10 2.14
N ALA A 334 -9.30 9.29 3.11
CA ALA A 334 -8.60 8.02 2.89
C ALA A 334 -9.43 7.04 2.03
N ALA A 335 -10.72 6.89 2.35
CA ALA A 335 -11.65 6.06 1.59
C ALA A 335 -11.79 6.53 0.13
N LEU A 336 -12.04 7.84 -0.07
CA LEU A 336 -12.25 8.42 -1.39
C LEU A 336 -10.98 8.42 -2.25
N SER A 337 -9.80 8.64 -1.65
CA SER A 337 -8.52 8.52 -2.35
C SER A 337 -8.34 7.11 -2.91
N SER A 338 -8.51 6.10 -2.05
CA SER A 338 -8.36 4.70 -2.43
C SER A 338 -9.36 4.29 -3.52
N ALA A 339 -10.63 4.68 -3.36
CA ALA A 339 -11.68 4.42 -4.35
C ALA A 339 -11.37 5.07 -5.72
N SER A 340 -10.95 6.35 -5.72
CA SER A 340 -10.58 7.07 -6.95
C SER A 340 -9.39 6.41 -7.68
N THR A 341 -8.41 5.95 -6.92
CA THR A 341 -7.25 5.21 -7.40
C THR A 341 -7.67 3.90 -8.07
N PHE A 342 -8.48 3.09 -7.40
CA PHE A 342 -8.81 1.76 -7.89
C PHE A 342 -9.74 1.84 -9.09
N LEU A 343 -10.70 2.79 -9.06
CA LEU A 343 -11.54 3.07 -10.22
C LEU A 343 -10.71 3.47 -11.43
N SER A 344 -9.70 4.33 -11.25
CA SER A 344 -8.80 4.72 -12.34
C SER A 344 -8.09 3.51 -12.95
N LEU A 345 -7.49 2.67 -12.13
CA LEU A 345 -6.71 1.53 -12.61
C LEU A 345 -7.56 0.47 -13.29
N VAL A 346 -8.72 0.14 -12.72
CA VAL A 346 -9.66 -0.80 -13.34
C VAL A 346 -10.14 -0.23 -14.68
N GLY A 347 -10.55 1.04 -14.70
CA GLY A 347 -10.97 1.72 -15.93
C GLY A 347 -9.87 1.76 -17.00
N PHE A 348 -8.62 2.01 -16.60
CA PHE A 348 -7.46 2.01 -17.50
C PHE A 348 -7.16 0.62 -18.05
N SER A 349 -7.27 -0.42 -17.23
CA SER A 349 -7.04 -1.79 -17.69
C SER A 349 -8.13 -2.29 -18.64
N ILE A 350 -9.40 -1.98 -18.39
CA ILE A 350 -10.45 -2.25 -19.38
C ILE A 350 -10.17 -1.48 -20.68
N SER A 351 -9.81 -0.20 -20.56
CA SER A 351 -9.57 0.69 -21.71
C SER A 351 -8.37 0.28 -22.57
N ASN A 352 -7.28 -0.20 -21.96
CA ASN A 352 -6.00 -0.41 -22.64
C ASN A 352 -5.62 -1.89 -22.80
N ASP A 353 -5.95 -2.75 -21.84
CA ASP A 353 -5.27 -4.03 -21.65
C ASP A 353 -6.07 -5.26 -22.12
N ILE A 354 -7.41 -5.21 -22.14
CA ILE A 354 -8.26 -6.39 -22.39
C ILE A 354 -8.47 -6.71 -23.88
N GLY A 355 -8.68 -5.71 -24.74
CA GLY A 355 -8.93 -5.94 -26.18
C GLY A 355 -7.73 -6.52 -26.94
N SER A 356 -7.91 -6.90 -28.21
CA SER A 356 -6.77 -7.21 -29.11
C SER A 356 -5.94 -5.96 -29.45
N LYS A 357 -6.58 -4.80 -29.34
CA LYS A 357 -6.02 -3.44 -29.35
C LYS A 357 -6.61 -2.68 -28.15
N PRO A 358 -6.02 -1.53 -27.77
CA PRO A 358 -6.66 -0.64 -26.81
C PRO A 358 -8.11 -0.33 -27.23
N LEU A 359 -9.07 -0.53 -26.32
CA LEU A 359 -10.49 -0.27 -26.55
C LEU A 359 -10.77 1.24 -26.59
N ALA A 360 -10.02 2.02 -25.81
CA ALA A 360 -10.12 3.47 -25.80
C ALA A 360 -8.92 4.13 -26.49
N LEU A 361 -9.18 4.71 -27.66
CA LEU A 361 -8.19 5.52 -28.40
C LEU A 361 -8.31 7.03 -28.08
N THR A 362 -9.32 7.41 -27.30
CA THR A 362 -9.55 8.80 -26.89
C THR A 362 -9.81 8.88 -25.39
N VAL A 363 -9.59 10.08 -24.82
CA VAL A 363 -9.90 10.34 -23.41
C VAL A 363 -11.39 10.11 -23.15
N ASN A 364 -12.28 10.58 -24.04
CA ASN A 364 -13.73 10.42 -23.86
C ASN A 364 -14.18 8.95 -23.86
N ALA A 365 -13.58 8.09 -24.67
CA ALA A 365 -13.85 6.64 -24.61
C ALA A 365 -13.42 6.06 -23.25
N SER A 366 -12.26 6.46 -22.75
CA SER A 366 -11.76 6.01 -21.42
C SER A 366 -12.66 6.49 -20.28
N ARG A 367 -13.19 7.73 -20.37
CA ARG A 367 -14.17 8.27 -19.41
C ARG A 367 -15.47 7.47 -19.37
N LYS A 368 -16.01 7.12 -20.55
CA LYS A 368 -17.23 6.29 -20.65
C LYS A 368 -17.03 4.90 -20.04
N ILE A 369 -15.90 4.26 -20.34
CA ILE A 369 -15.56 2.96 -19.75
C ILE A 369 -15.49 3.06 -18.23
N MET A 370 -14.79 4.08 -17.70
CA MET A 370 -14.69 4.29 -16.26
C MET A 370 -16.06 4.52 -15.59
N LEU A 371 -16.96 5.26 -16.23
CA LEU A 371 -18.33 5.44 -15.74
C LEU A 371 -19.07 4.10 -15.66
N ILE A 372 -19.02 3.29 -16.72
CA ILE A 372 -19.67 1.97 -16.75
C ILE A 372 -19.08 1.07 -15.66
N THR A 373 -17.76 1.05 -15.49
CA THR A 373 -17.08 0.32 -14.42
C THR A 373 -17.58 0.76 -13.04
N SER A 374 -17.65 2.07 -12.80
CA SER A 374 -18.11 2.60 -11.51
C SER A 374 -19.57 2.20 -11.21
N LEU A 375 -20.43 2.16 -12.22
CA LEU A 375 -21.84 1.75 -12.08
C LEU A 375 -21.95 0.26 -11.76
N ILE A 376 -21.14 -0.59 -12.40
CA ILE A 376 -21.10 -2.02 -12.09
C ILE A 376 -20.68 -2.22 -10.63
N VAL A 377 -19.64 -1.52 -10.18
CA VAL A 377 -19.19 -1.63 -8.78
C VAL A 377 -20.23 -1.12 -7.79
N LEU A 378 -20.91 0.00 -8.11
CA LEU A 378 -22.03 0.50 -7.30
C LEU A 378 -23.12 -0.57 -7.10
N VAL A 379 -23.50 -1.26 -8.18
CA VAL A 379 -24.49 -2.35 -8.12
C VAL A 379 -23.94 -3.52 -7.28
N CYS A 380 -22.68 -3.92 -7.49
CA CYS A 380 -22.08 -5.00 -6.70
C CYS A 380 -22.00 -4.67 -5.20
N CYS A 381 -21.74 -3.42 -4.82
CA CYS A 381 -21.71 -3.01 -3.40
C CYS A 381 -23.01 -3.31 -2.65
N TYR A 382 -24.14 -3.43 -3.35
CA TYR A 382 -25.43 -3.78 -2.75
C TYR A 382 -25.58 -5.29 -2.48
N PHE A 383 -24.94 -6.14 -3.29
CA PHE A 383 -25.13 -7.60 -3.23
C PHE A 383 -24.10 -8.33 -2.37
N PHE A 384 -22.91 -7.77 -2.20
CA PHE A 384 -21.82 -8.41 -1.44
C PHE A 384 -21.80 -7.95 0.02
N PRO A 385 -21.61 -8.85 1.00
CA PRO A 385 -21.49 -8.46 2.40
C PRO A 385 -20.18 -7.70 2.65
N PRO A 386 -20.15 -6.72 3.58
CA PRO A 386 -18.92 -6.02 3.95
C PRO A 386 -18.05 -6.92 4.82
N ASN A 387 -16.84 -7.26 4.36
CA ASN A 387 -15.78 -7.83 5.17
C ASN A 387 -14.46 -7.13 4.82
N ILE A 388 -14.21 -5.99 5.47
CA ILE A 388 -13.21 -5.02 5.00
C ILE A 388 -11.79 -5.56 5.17
N PHE A 389 -11.48 -6.12 6.33
CA PHE A 389 -10.11 -6.52 6.69
C PHE A 389 -9.66 -7.79 5.94
N TRP A 390 -10.42 -8.89 6.07
CA TRP A 390 -9.99 -10.18 5.51
C TRP A 390 -9.94 -10.18 3.99
N PHE A 391 -10.91 -9.55 3.35
CA PHE A 391 -10.94 -9.49 1.89
C PHE A 391 -9.84 -8.58 1.34
N MET A 392 -9.45 -7.54 2.09
CA MET A 392 -8.29 -6.72 1.76
C MET A 392 -7.00 -7.56 1.75
N LEU A 393 -6.74 -8.29 2.84
CA LEU A 393 -5.60 -9.20 2.96
C LEU A 393 -5.58 -10.20 1.81
N PHE A 394 -6.73 -10.82 1.53
CA PHE A 394 -6.89 -11.76 0.42
C PHE A 394 -6.49 -11.14 -0.94
N ILE A 395 -7.07 -10.00 -1.33
CA ILE A 395 -6.73 -9.34 -2.60
C ILE A 395 -5.24 -9.03 -2.69
N GLY A 396 -4.65 -8.54 -1.59
CA GLY A 396 -3.21 -8.31 -1.51
C GLY A 396 -2.43 -9.57 -1.87
N THR A 397 -2.70 -10.67 -1.18
CA THR A 397 -1.97 -11.93 -1.42
C THR A 397 -2.14 -12.47 -2.85
N VAL A 398 -3.30 -12.24 -3.50
CA VAL A 398 -3.50 -12.61 -4.91
C VAL A 398 -2.51 -11.89 -5.82
N PHE A 399 -2.23 -10.60 -5.58
CA PHE A 399 -1.20 -9.89 -6.33
C PHE A 399 0.22 -10.30 -5.92
N ALA A 400 0.45 -10.63 -4.65
CA ALA A 400 1.74 -11.17 -4.21
C ALA A 400 2.10 -12.44 -4.99
N SER A 401 1.17 -13.40 -5.08
CA SER A 401 1.41 -14.70 -5.73
C SER A 401 1.42 -14.61 -7.26
N SER A 402 0.52 -13.82 -7.85
CA SER A 402 0.40 -13.73 -9.32
C SER A 402 1.42 -12.79 -9.95
N TRP A 403 1.68 -11.63 -9.34
CA TRP A 403 2.57 -10.61 -9.90
C TRP A 403 3.97 -10.63 -9.29
N GLY A 404 4.11 -11.01 -8.03
CA GLY A 404 5.38 -10.96 -7.30
C GLY A 404 6.56 -11.60 -8.03
N PRO A 405 6.52 -12.93 -8.27
CA PRO A 405 7.57 -13.62 -9.00
C PRO A 405 7.80 -13.06 -10.40
N VAL A 406 6.72 -12.86 -11.18
CA VAL A 406 6.81 -12.40 -12.58
C VAL A 406 7.34 -10.97 -12.67
N GLY A 407 6.92 -10.07 -11.79
CA GLY A 407 7.35 -8.69 -11.69
C GLY A 407 8.85 -8.57 -11.47
N LEU A 408 9.38 -9.21 -10.43
CA LEU A 408 10.81 -9.19 -10.14
C LEU A 408 11.62 -9.92 -11.24
N MET A 409 11.19 -11.12 -11.66
CA MET A 409 11.91 -11.87 -12.69
C MET A 409 11.87 -11.17 -14.05
N SER A 410 10.84 -10.37 -14.35
CA SER A 410 10.77 -9.61 -15.60
C SER A 410 11.96 -8.65 -15.75
N ILE A 411 12.45 -8.06 -14.65
CA ILE A 411 13.61 -7.16 -14.66
C ILE A 411 14.93 -7.94 -14.62
N TRP A 412 15.02 -8.91 -13.70
CA TRP A 412 16.30 -9.47 -13.30
C TRP A 412 16.65 -10.78 -13.99
N SER A 413 15.66 -11.61 -14.32
CA SER A 413 15.91 -12.92 -14.94
C SER A 413 16.32 -12.78 -16.40
N LYS A 414 17.42 -13.46 -16.75
CA LYS A 414 17.90 -13.62 -18.13
C LYS A 414 17.23 -14.79 -18.86
N ARG A 415 16.48 -15.63 -18.13
CA ARG A 415 15.95 -16.92 -18.61
C ARG A 415 14.43 -16.97 -18.70
N ILE A 416 13.71 -16.07 -18.01
CA ILE A 416 12.25 -16.06 -18.05
C ILE A 416 11.74 -15.76 -19.46
N THR A 417 10.90 -16.65 -19.98
CA THR A 417 10.26 -16.55 -21.29
C THR A 417 8.85 -16.00 -21.17
N LYS A 418 8.27 -15.55 -22.29
CA LYS A 418 6.84 -15.18 -22.37
C LYS A 418 5.90 -16.25 -21.79
N ASP A 419 6.11 -17.52 -22.12
CA ASP A 419 5.19 -18.59 -21.71
C ASP A 419 5.35 -18.88 -20.21
N ALA A 420 6.59 -18.82 -19.70
CA ALA A 420 6.85 -18.94 -18.27
C ALA A 420 6.23 -17.79 -17.47
N ALA A 421 6.31 -16.56 -17.98
CA ALA A 421 5.67 -15.41 -17.35
C ALA A 421 4.14 -15.51 -17.36
N PHE A 422 3.54 -15.94 -18.49
CA PHE A 422 2.08 -16.16 -18.56
C PHE A 422 1.63 -17.23 -17.56
N TRP A 423 2.20 -18.44 -17.65
CA TRP A 423 1.78 -19.56 -16.82
C TRP A 423 2.17 -19.38 -15.35
N GLY A 424 3.24 -18.65 -15.06
CA GLY A 424 3.60 -18.22 -13.71
C GLY A 424 2.55 -17.29 -13.09
N MET A 425 2.13 -16.26 -13.84
CA MET A 425 1.07 -15.34 -13.37
C MET A 425 -0.27 -16.07 -13.22
N PHE A 426 -0.61 -16.94 -14.18
CA PHE A 426 -1.83 -17.74 -14.18
C PHE A 426 -1.88 -18.71 -12.99
N SER A 427 -0.84 -19.52 -12.81
CA SER A 427 -0.76 -20.46 -11.67
C SER A 427 -0.75 -19.72 -10.33
N GLY A 428 -0.01 -18.62 -10.20
CA GLY A 428 0.00 -17.82 -8.97
C GLY A 428 -1.36 -17.25 -8.60
N PHE A 429 -2.16 -16.83 -9.59
CA PHE A 429 -3.53 -16.36 -9.39
C PHE A 429 -4.45 -17.50 -8.94
N PHE A 430 -4.56 -18.57 -9.74
CA PHE A 430 -5.52 -19.64 -9.47
C PHE A 430 -5.15 -20.49 -8.25
N MET A 431 -3.86 -20.72 -8.00
CA MET A 431 -3.39 -21.46 -6.82
C MET A 431 -3.42 -20.64 -5.53
N ASN A 432 -3.83 -19.37 -5.59
CA ASN A 432 -4.23 -18.60 -4.41
C ASN A 432 -5.77 -18.58 -4.30
N VAL A 433 -6.47 -18.19 -5.37
CA VAL A 433 -7.94 -18.04 -5.36
C VAL A 433 -8.67 -19.36 -5.08
N ILE A 434 -8.22 -20.49 -5.65
CA ILE A 434 -8.91 -21.78 -5.48
C ILE A 434 -8.85 -22.24 -4.01
N PRO A 435 -7.67 -22.32 -3.35
CA PRO A 435 -7.62 -22.64 -1.92
C PRO A 435 -8.47 -21.69 -1.07
N ALA A 436 -8.37 -20.37 -1.26
CA ALA A 436 -9.18 -19.42 -0.52
C ALA A 436 -10.69 -19.62 -0.74
N THR A 437 -11.10 -20.02 -1.94
CA THR A 437 -12.51 -20.32 -2.25
C THR A 437 -12.97 -21.63 -1.57
N ILE A 438 -12.11 -22.64 -1.50
CA ILE A 438 -12.40 -23.91 -0.80
C ILE A 438 -12.63 -23.66 0.68
N ASP A 439 -11.81 -22.80 1.29
CA ASP A 439 -11.95 -22.38 2.69
C ASP A 439 -13.23 -21.56 2.90
N TYR A 440 -13.47 -20.55 2.06
CA TYR A 440 -14.68 -19.73 2.11
C TYR A 440 -15.99 -20.54 1.96
N LEU A 441 -15.97 -21.62 1.17
CA LEU A 441 -17.12 -22.52 1.01
C LEU A 441 -17.30 -23.51 2.16
N GLY A 442 -16.41 -23.51 3.15
CA GLY A 442 -16.45 -24.43 4.30
C GLY A 442 -16.16 -25.89 3.93
N ILE A 443 -15.52 -26.14 2.80
CA ILE A 443 -15.18 -27.51 2.35
C ILE A 443 -13.98 -28.04 3.15
N TYR A 444 -12.97 -27.18 3.33
CA TYR A 444 -11.78 -27.51 4.11
C TYR A 444 -11.17 -26.24 4.68
N HIS A 445 -11.08 -26.18 6.01
CA HIS A 445 -10.47 -25.07 6.71
C HIS A 445 -8.95 -25.15 6.64
N MET A 446 -8.32 -24.09 6.15
CA MET A 446 -6.86 -23.99 6.02
C MET A 446 -6.37 -22.70 6.69
N PRO A 447 -5.12 -22.68 7.20
CA PRO A 447 -4.54 -21.44 7.70
C PRO A 447 -4.56 -20.35 6.62
N GLU A 448 -4.95 -19.14 6.99
CA GLU A 448 -5.24 -18.05 6.04
C GLU A 448 -4.05 -17.65 5.15
N TYR A 449 -2.82 -17.92 5.59
CA TYR A 449 -1.60 -17.65 4.83
C TYR A 449 -1.31 -18.72 3.75
N TYR A 450 -1.97 -19.87 3.79
CA TYR A 450 -1.76 -20.97 2.84
C TYR A 450 -2.03 -20.57 1.38
N PRO A 451 -3.17 -19.93 1.03
CA PRO A 451 -3.40 -19.44 -0.33
C PRO A 451 -2.25 -18.62 -0.90
N ALA A 452 -1.68 -17.71 -0.09
CA ALA A 452 -0.57 -16.85 -0.49
C ALA A 452 0.71 -17.67 -0.78
N VAL A 453 1.04 -18.60 0.13
CA VAL A 453 2.23 -19.45 0.02
C VAL A 453 2.11 -20.43 -1.15
N ILE A 454 0.99 -21.16 -1.23
CA ILE A 454 0.72 -22.13 -2.30
C ILE A 454 0.75 -21.43 -3.65
N GLY A 455 0.07 -20.28 -3.78
CA GLY A 455 0.07 -19.49 -5.00
C GLY A 455 1.48 -19.05 -5.42
N THR A 456 2.26 -18.50 -4.49
CA THR A 456 3.60 -17.98 -4.78
C THR A 456 4.57 -19.11 -5.16
N LEU A 457 4.56 -20.22 -4.41
CA LEU A 457 5.40 -21.37 -4.71
C LEU A 457 5.03 -22.03 -6.04
N ALA A 458 3.74 -22.17 -6.33
CA ALA A 458 3.26 -22.68 -7.61
C ALA A 458 3.71 -21.78 -8.77
N SER A 459 3.58 -20.46 -8.62
CA SER A 459 4.06 -19.49 -9.62
C SER A 459 5.56 -19.67 -9.91
N ILE A 460 6.39 -19.72 -8.86
CA ILE A 460 7.84 -19.92 -8.99
C ILE A 460 8.16 -21.26 -9.66
N ALA A 461 7.54 -22.36 -9.21
CA ALA A 461 7.77 -23.70 -9.75
C ALA A 461 7.43 -23.75 -11.25
N VAL A 462 6.28 -23.21 -11.64
CA VAL A 462 5.85 -23.15 -13.04
C VAL A 462 6.78 -22.27 -13.87
N ILE A 463 7.19 -21.11 -13.36
CA ILE A 463 8.14 -20.23 -14.08
C ILE A 463 9.46 -20.96 -14.33
N LEU A 464 10.03 -21.62 -13.31
CA LEU A 464 11.31 -22.33 -13.43
C LEU A 464 11.21 -23.49 -14.42
N PHE A 465 10.16 -24.29 -14.32
CA PHE A 465 9.92 -25.44 -15.19
C PHE A 465 9.72 -25.04 -16.67
N VAL A 466 8.86 -24.06 -16.94
CA VAL A 466 8.58 -23.61 -18.31
C VAL A 466 9.78 -22.85 -18.89
N SER A 467 10.48 -22.04 -18.09
CA SER A 467 11.68 -21.33 -18.54
C SER A 467 12.82 -22.27 -18.90
N ALA A 468 12.96 -23.41 -18.19
CA ALA A 468 13.98 -24.41 -18.50
C ALA A 468 13.80 -25.07 -19.87
N ARG A 469 12.57 -25.08 -20.40
CA ARG A 469 12.21 -25.68 -21.69
C ARG A 469 12.03 -24.67 -22.82
N GLY A 470 11.92 -23.39 -22.48
CA GLY A 470 11.73 -22.30 -23.43
C GLY A 470 13.03 -21.62 -23.85
N LYS A 471 12.95 -20.80 -24.90
CA LYS A 471 14.03 -19.89 -25.33
C LYS A 471 13.55 -18.45 -25.29
N VAL A 472 14.33 -17.57 -24.68
CA VAL A 472 14.05 -16.13 -24.65
C VAL A 472 14.33 -15.54 -26.03
N SER A 473 13.35 -14.84 -26.61
CA SER A 473 13.53 -14.21 -27.92
C SER A 473 14.54 -13.07 -27.87
N ARG A 474 15.08 -12.70 -29.05
CA ARG A 474 15.99 -11.55 -29.17
C ARG A 474 15.34 -10.25 -28.71
N GLU A 475 14.06 -10.06 -29.02
CA GLU A 475 13.31 -8.86 -28.68
C GLU A 475 13.11 -8.72 -27.16
N GLU A 476 12.72 -9.80 -26.48
CA GLU A 476 12.62 -9.85 -25.01
C GLU A 476 13.96 -9.51 -24.35
N LYS A 477 15.05 -10.10 -24.85
CA LYS A 477 16.41 -9.85 -24.35
C LYS A 477 16.82 -8.39 -24.55
N CYS A 478 16.59 -7.84 -25.74
CA CYS A 478 16.87 -6.44 -26.07
C CYS A 478 16.03 -5.49 -25.20
N TYR A 479 14.74 -5.76 -25.01
CA TYR A 479 13.86 -4.95 -24.18
C TYR A 479 14.38 -4.89 -22.74
N ARG A 480 14.66 -6.04 -22.12
CA ARG A 480 15.24 -6.10 -20.77
C ARG A 480 16.55 -5.35 -20.67
N LEU A 481 17.46 -5.52 -21.63
CA LEU A 481 18.74 -4.80 -21.65
C LEU A 481 18.57 -3.28 -21.77
N ARG A 482 17.54 -2.80 -22.47
CA ARG A 482 17.21 -1.37 -22.52
C ARG A 482 16.74 -0.86 -21.17
N LEU A 483 15.92 -1.62 -20.44
CA LEU A 483 15.47 -1.23 -19.09
C LEU A 483 16.63 -1.04 -18.12
N HIS A 484 17.73 -1.79 -18.27
CA HIS A 484 18.91 -1.65 -17.40
C HIS A 484 19.83 -0.48 -17.77
N ARG A 485 19.52 0.30 -18.81
CA ARG A 485 20.28 1.51 -19.16
C ARG A 485 19.70 2.72 -18.44
N THR A 486 20.46 3.29 -17.51
CA THR A 486 20.09 4.53 -16.84
C THR A 486 20.06 5.69 -17.83
N PRO A 487 18.97 6.49 -17.86
CA PRO A 487 18.91 7.70 -18.67
C PRO A 487 20.03 8.67 -18.28
N PRO A 488 20.80 9.22 -19.23
CA PRO A 488 21.85 10.19 -18.93
C PRO A 488 21.34 11.42 -18.17
N THR A 489 20.10 11.84 -18.43
CA THR A 489 19.43 12.98 -17.76
C THR A 489 19.17 12.76 -16.28
N ASP A 490 19.17 11.50 -15.83
CA ASP A 490 18.96 11.13 -14.43
C ASP A 490 20.31 10.89 -13.72
N ILE A 491 21.45 10.90 -14.42
CA ILE A 491 22.79 10.83 -13.79
C ILE A 491 23.21 12.24 -13.39
N ASP A 492 22.91 12.61 -12.14
CA ASP A 492 23.17 13.95 -11.60
C ASP A 492 23.65 13.89 -10.14
N ARG A 493 24.76 14.57 -9.84
CA ARG A 493 25.37 14.53 -8.50
C ARG A 493 24.48 15.18 -7.44
N THR A 494 23.90 16.34 -7.74
CA THR A 494 23.09 17.11 -6.79
C THR A 494 21.81 16.36 -6.47
N LYS A 495 21.11 15.84 -7.48
CA LYS A 495 19.92 15.01 -7.29
C LYS A 495 20.25 13.72 -6.53
N THR A 496 21.40 13.11 -6.80
CA THR A 496 21.85 11.91 -6.08
C THR A 496 21.98 12.19 -4.58
N LEU A 497 22.67 13.28 -4.20
CA LEU A 497 22.84 13.65 -2.79
C LEU A 497 21.49 13.93 -2.10
N ILE A 498 20.58 14.64 -2.77
CA ILE A 498 19.22 14.87 -2.23
C ILE A 498 18.47 13.54 -2.08
N THR A 499 18.58 12.62 -3.03
CA THR A 499 17.92 11.31 -2.96
C THR A 499 18.47 10.45 -1.82
N LEU A 500 19.75 10.59 -1.46
CA LEU A 500 20.36 9.86 -0.36
C LEU A 500 19.87 10.29 1.03
N LEU A 501 19.22 11.45 1.16
CA LEU A 501 18.61 11.88 2.43
C LEU A 501 17.47 10.96 2.86
N ALA A 502 16.70 10.42 1.90
CA ALA A 502 15.57 9.54 2.21
C ALA A 502 16.01 8.22 2.89
N PRO A 503 16.95 7.42 2.34
CA PRO A 503 17.44 6.24 3.05
C PRO A 503 18.27 6.60 4.30
N LEU A 504 18.93 7.76 4.37
CA LEU A 504 19.55 8.21 5.61
C LEU A 504 18.52 8.37 6.73
N GLY A 505 17.35 8.96 6.43
CA GLY A 505 16.24 9.04 7.38
C GLY A 505 15.77 7.65 7.85
N LEU A 506 15.78 6.65 6.97
CA LEU A 506 15.44 5.27 7.34
C LEU A 506 16.49 4.61 8.25
N ILE A 507 17.78 4.97 8.12
CA ILE A 507 18.82 4.56 9.07
C ILE A 507 18.55 5.17 10.44
N VAL A 508 18.24 6.48 10.47
CA VAL A 508 17.89 7.18 11.71
C VAL A 508 16.68 6.52 12.38
N TYR A 509 15.64 6.20 11.62
CA TYR A 509 14.49 5.44 12.11
C TYR A 509 14.90 4.07 12.68
N GLY A 510 15.67 3.28 11.93
CA GLY A 510 16.10 1.94 12.37
C GLY A 510 16.97 1.94 13.63
N ILE A 511 17.65 3.05 13.95
CA ILE A 511 18.45 3.19 15.18
C ILE A 511 17.60 3.71 16.33
N ILE A 512 16.76 4.72 16.09
CA ILE A 512 15.99 5.40 17.15
C ILE A 512 14.77 4.59 17.57
N MET A 513 14.07 3.95 16.63
CA MET A 513 12.81 3.27 16.93
C MET A 513 12.94 2.12 17.94
N PRO A 514 13.97 1.25 17.89
CA PRO A 514 14.19 0.27 18.96
C PRO A 514 14.28 0.91 20.35
N LEU A 515 14.95 2.06 20.48
CA LEU A 515 15.09 2.77 21.75
C LEU A 515 13.75 3.35 22.21
N LEU A 516 12.95 3.88 21.28
CA LEU A 516 11.61 4.37 21.58
C LEU A 516 10.67 3.24 22.01
N LEU A 517 10.70 2.09 21.32
CA LEU A 517 9.91 0.92 21.71
C LEU A 517 10.36 0.38 23.07
N LEU A 518 11.66 0.32 23.35
CA LEU A 518 12.15 -0.07 24.67
C LEU A 518 11.62 0.86 25.76
N GLN A 519 11.74 2.18 25.55
CA GLN A 519 11.36 3.19 26.54
C GLN A 519 9.85 3.31 26.76
N TYR A 520 9.07 3.30 25.68
CA TYR A 520 7.64 3.62 25.71
C TYR A 520 6.73 2.40 25.59
N TYR A 521 7.26 1.22 25.25
CA TYR A 521 6.49 -0.01 25.14
C TYR A 521 7.01 -1.11 26.07
N VAL A 522 8.24 -1.59 25.86
CA VAL A 522 8.77 -2.79 26.55
C VAL A 522 8.92 -2.57 28.05
N ILE A 523 9.58 -1.48 28.48
CA ILE A 523 9.76 -1.19 29.91
C ILE A 523 8.40 -1.02 30.61
N PRO A 524 7.47 -0.18 30.12
CA PRO A 524 6.16 -0.04 30.73
C PRO A 524 5.33 -1.33 30.74
N TYR A 525 5.42 -2.14 29.69
CA TYR A 525 4.75 -3.45 29.61
C TYR A 525 5.30 -4.41 30.67
N GLN A 526 6.63 -4.56 30.77
CA GLN A 526 7.28 -5.42 31.76
C GLN A 526 7.03 -4.96 33.20
N ILE A 527 6.88 -3.66 33.43
CA ILE A 527 6.43 -3.12 34.73
C ILE A 527 4.99 -3.56 34.99
N GLY A 528 4.11 -3.44 33.99
CA GLY A 528 2.70 -3.81 34.10
C GLY A 528 2.49 -5.31 34.35
N THR A 529 3.27 -6.17 33.72
CA THR A 529 3.23 -7.63 33.88
C THR A 529 4.06 -8.17 35.04
N GLY A 530 4.93 -7.33 35.64
CA GLY A 530 5.88 -7.77 36.68
C GLY A 530 7.07 -8.58 36.16
N GLU A 531 7.33 -8.55 34.85
CA GLU A 531 8.44 -9.26 34.21
C GLU A 531 9.78 -8.49 34.26
N ILE A 532 9.75 -7.22 34.68
CA ILE A 532 10.97 -6.41 34.80
C ILE A 532 11.89 -6.96 35.90
N LEU A 533 13.21 -6.87 35.69
CA LEU A 533 14.16 -7.44 36.64
C LEU A 533 14.18 -6.65 37.96
N PRO A 534 14.55 -7.28 39.09
CA PRO A 534 14.57 -6.61 40.40
C PRO A 534 15.50 -5.39 40.49
N ASP A 535 16.51 -5.31 39.62
CA ASP A 535 17.44 -4.18 39.51
C ASP A 535 16.90 -3.04 38.62
N GLY A 536 15.68 -3.17 38.10
CA GLY A 536 15.03 -2.21 37.20
C GLY A 536 15.47 -2.32 35.74
N SER A 537 16.29 -3.32 35.39
CA SER A 537 16.73 -3.54 34.00
C SER A 537 15.73 -4.36 33.19
N VAL A 538 15.77 -4.19 31.86
CA VAL A 538 14.90 -4.91 30.91
C VAL A 538 15.18 -6.40 30.96
N ASN A 539 14.12 -7.19 31.09
CA ASN A 539 14.20 -8.63 30.91
C ASN A 539 14.28 -8.98 29.42
N TRP A 540 15.48 -9.33 28.94
CA TRP A 540 15.72 -9.66 27.54
C TRP A 540 15.24 -11.05 27.11
N ALA A 541 14.65 -11.84 28.01
CA ALA A 541 14.07 -13.13 27.67
C ALA A 541 12.65 -13.02 27.10
N THR A 542 12.01 -11.85 27.16
CA THR A 542 10.65 -11.66 26.63
C THR A 542 10.65 -11.37 25.13
N GLY A 543 9.57 -11.76 24.44
CA GLY A 543 9.46 -11.57 22.99
C GLY A 543 9.39 -10.10 22.59
N GLU A 544 8.74 -9.26 23.41
CA GLU A 544 8.64 -7.82 23.22
C GLU A 544 10.04 -7.20 23.10
N ALA A 545 10.93 -7.51 24.05
CA ALA A 545 12.30 -6.99 24.08
C ALA A 545 13.09 -7.42 22.85
N LEU A 546 13.02 -8.71 22.48
CA LEU A 546 13.75 -9.25 21.32
C LEU A 546 13.27 -8.67 20.00
N ILE A 547 11.96 -8.45 19.84
CA ILE A 547 11.37 -7.90 18.61
C ILE A 547 11.82 -6.46 18.36
N THR A 548 12.03 -5.64 19.39
CA THR A 548 12.53 -4.27 19.17
C THR A 548 13.85 -4.22 18.41
N LEU A 549 14.75 -5.20 18.63
CA LEU A 549 16.03 -5.30 17.93
C LEU A 549 15.86 -5.59 16.44
N THR A 550 14.77 -6.25 16.05
CA THR A 550 14.49 -6.60 14.65
C THR A 550 14.24 -5.36 13.79
N VAL A 551 13.76 -4.25 14.37
CA VAL A 551 13.55 -2.99 13.64
C VAL A 551 14.87 -2.48 13.07
N PHE A 552 15.94 -2.49 13.88
CA PHE A 552 17.30 -2.14 13.44
C PHE A 552 17.80 -3.12 12.38
N MET A 553 17.69 -4.43 12.65
CA MET A 553 18.18 -5.49 11.77
C MET A 553 17.49 -5.47 10.40
N LEU A 554 16.25 -4.99 10.33
CA LEU A 554 15.51 -4.85 9.09
C LEU A 554 15.87 -3.54 8.37
N HIS A 555 15.68 -2.38 9.02
CA HIS A 555 15.69 -1.09 8.33
C HIS A 555 17.09 -0.58 7.99
N VAL A 556 18.08 -0.76 8.87
CA VAL A 556 19.42 -0.21 8.66
C VAL A 556 20.14 -0.90 7.50
N PRO A 557 20.21 -2.25 7.42
CA PRO A 557 20.85 -2.92 6.28
C PRO A 557 20.16 -2.62 4.95
N LEU A 558 18.83 -2.55 4.96
CA LEU A 558 18.01 -2.21 3.81
C LEU A 558 18.27 -0.79 3.32
N ALA A 559 18.37 0.17 4.23
CA ALA A 559 18.69 1.55 3.90
C ALA A 559 20.12 1.71 3.36
N LEU A 560 21.10 1.02 3.96
CA LEU A 560 22.49 1.00 3.47
C LEU A 560 22.58 0.40 2.05
N MET A 561 21.84 -0.67 1.79
CA MET A 561 21.70 -1.23 0.44
C MET A 561 21.12 -0.18 -0.53
N ALA A 562 20.03 0.49 -0.14
CA ALA A 562 19.43 1.54 -0.95
C ALA A 562 20.42 2.67 -1.26
N MET A 563 21.16 3.17 -0.26
CA MET A 563 22.18 4.19 -0.44
C MET A 563 23.25 3.77 -1.46
N LYS A 564 23.79 2.55 -1.30
CA LYS A 564 24.78 2.01 -2.22
C LYS A 564 24.25 1.92 -3.64
N VAL A 565 23.04 1.37 -3.80
CA VAL A 565 22.38 1.21 -5.10
C VAL A 565 22.11 2.56 -5.77
N ILE A 566 21.64 3.55 -5.02
CA ILE A 566 21.39 4.92 -5.52
C ILE A 566 22.71 5.56 -5.96
N TRP A 567 23.74 5.48 -5.12
CA TRP A 567 25.06 6.04 -5.42
C TRP A 567 25.64 5.46 -6.70
N ASP A 568 25.66 4.12 -6.82
CA ASP A 568 26.25 3.44 -7.96
C ASP A 568 25.51 3.75 -9.27
N ARG A 569 24.17 3.89 -9.22
CA ARG A 569 23.33 4.14 -10.41
C ARG A 569 23.38 5.58 -10.91
N TYR A 570 23.50 6.57 -10.02
CA TYR A 570 23.24 7.98 -10.39
C TYR A 570 24.42 8.93 -10.16
N ASN A 571 25.46 8.53 -9.41
CA ASN A 571 26.63 9.39 -9.25
C ASN A 571 27.45 9.45 -10.57
N PRO A 572 27.67 10.64 -11.16
CA PRO A 572 28.44 10.77 -12.41
C PRO A 572 29.91 10.35 -12.29
N GLN A 573 30.46 10.27 -11.07
CA GLN A 573 31.86 9.91 -10.83
C GLN A 573 32.13 8.40 -10.96
N THR A 574 31.08 7.55 -11.00
CA THR A 574 31.30 6.11 -11.13
C THR A 574 31.81 5.76 -12.54
N LYS A 575 32.73 4.78 -12.63
CA LYS A 575 33.30 4.34 -13.91
C LYS A 575 32.23 3.94 -14.94
N SER A 576 31.11 3.37 -14.49
CA SER A 576 29.98 3.00 -15.35
C SER A 576 29.29 4.23 -15.92
N ASN A 577 29.00 5.22 -15.07
CA ASN A 577 28.24 6.42 -15.46
C ASN A 577 29.07 7.36 -16.34
N GLN A 578 30.38 7.47 -16.12
CA GLN A 578 31.27 8.19 -17.04
C GLN A 578 31.19 7.64 -18.47
N LYS A 579 31.15 6.30 -18.63
CA LYS A 579 30.99 5.68 -19.97
C LYS A 579 29.63 6.00 -20.59
N ILE A 580 28.56 6.06 -19.79
CA ILE A 580 27.21 6.42 -20.26
C ILE A 580 27.19 7.87 -20.75
N LEU A 581 27.70 8.80 -19.93
CA LEU A 581 27.74 10.23 -20.23
C LEU A 581 28.59 10.52 -21.47
N LEU A 582 29.78 9.90 -21.58
CA LEU A 582 30.62 10.04 -22.77
C LEU A 582 29.87 9.61 -24.03
N ARG A 583 29.23 8.43 -24.01
CA ARG A 583 28.46 7.93 -25.16
C ARG A 583 27.28 8.84 -25.53
N ALA A 584 26.64 9.47 -24.56
CA ALA A 584 25.55 10.42 -24.80
C ALA A 584 26.08 11.68 -25.51
N HIS A 585 27.18 12.26 -25.00
CA HIS A 585 27.83 13.44 -25.57
C HIS A 585 28.29 13.22 -27.02
N TRP A 586 28.86 12.05 -27.30
CA TRP A 586 29.25 11.68 -28.66
C TRP A 586 28.05 11.62 -29.61
N LYS A 587 26.90 11.07 -29.18
CA LYS A 587 25.69 11.02 -30.01
C LYS A 587 25.11 12.39 -30.32
N GLU A 588 25.09 13.29 -29.34
CA GLU A 588 24.62 14.66 -29.54
C GLU A 588 25.49 15.41 -30.55
N ARG A 589 26.82 15.28 -30.44
CA ARG A 589 27.76 15.86 -31.41
C ARG A 589 27.59 15.32 -32.83
N THR A 590 27.27 14.04 -32.98
CA THR A 590 27.01 13.45 -34.31
C THR A 590 25.63 13.77 -34.87
N ALA A 591 24.66 14.17 -34.04
CA ALA A 591 23.33 14.57 -34.50
C ALA A 591 23.24 16.06 -34.87
N GLN A 592 24.18 16.87 -34.39
CA GLN A 592 24.33 18.29 -34.72
C GLN A 592 25.22 18.54 -35.95
N ARG A 593 25.92 17.50 -36.43
CA ARG A 593 26.65 17.47 -37.70
C ARG A 593 25.79 16.76 -38.73
#